data_AF-R0CED3-F1
#
_entry.id   AF-R0CED3-F1
#
_cell.length_a   1.000
_cell.length_b   1.000
_cell.length_c   1.000
_cell.angle_alpha   90.00
_cell.angle_beta   90.00
_cell.angle_gamma   90.00
#
_symmetry.space_group_name_H-M   'P 1'
#
loop_
_entity.id
_entity.type
_entity.pdbx_description
1 polymer ?
#
loop_
_entity_poly.entity_id
_entity_poly.type
_entity_poly.pdbx_seq_one_letter_code
_entity_poly.pdbx_strand_id
1 'polypeptide(L)'
;MRHSYRAAVLAAACTMLTACAGLPQQMDQVADNLRQLGQSVSSPLVPSGPSAFSQSGLANVFKGTDPASKWPRVALTIDNMPADAQNNWFEWRAAPVPAASVAVAPANYCITISAVVWKSEKSSQRFDHIPYCGRDAKVRDITDDYTFTLLGWAQMPKNGGKNTGASRTFGPNPPLKSFPSRSIIIDTANSRASFMFAHLLMSMGLDLTVDYLHENRLWVVSTVQ
;
A
#
# COMPACT_ATOMS: atom_id res chain seq x y z
N MET A 1 -7.86 43.79 12.76
CA MET A 1 -9.23 44.20 12.44
C MET A 1 -10.06 42.96 12.15
N ARG A 2 -11.06 42.72 13.00
CA ARG A 2 -12.08 41.65 12.88
C ARG A 2 -13.01 41.96 11.70
N HIS A 3 -13.63 40.95 11.10
CA HIS A 3 -14.99 40.84 10.48
C HIS A 3 -15.02 39.40 9.90
N SER A 4 -15.61 38.32 10.45
CA SER A 4 -17.00 38.00 10.80
C SER A 4 -18.02 38.32 9.71
N TYR A 5 -18.82 37.30 9.31
CA TYR A 5 -20.21 37.26 8.81
C TYR A 5 -20.32 36.13 7.75
N ARG A 6 -20.75 34.91 8.12
CA ARG A 6 -22.14 34.39 8.22
C ARG A 6 -22.90 34.35 6.88
N ALA A 7 -23.11 33.11 6.42
CA ALA A 7 -24.26 32.50 5.76
C ALA A 7 -25.27 33.37 4.98
N ALA A 8 -25.58 32.94 3.75
CA ALA A 8 -26.93 33.08 3.17
C ALA A 8 -27.18 31.96 2.15
N VAL A 9 -28.01 30.99 2.56
CA VAL A 9 -28.80 30.08 1.73
C VAL A 9 -30.04 30.85 1.25
N LEU A 10 -30.44 30.69 -0.02
CA LEU A 10 -31.75 30.98 -0.66
C LEU A 10 -31.47 31.29 -2.15
N ALA A 11 -32.23 30.91 -3.16
CA ALA A 11 -33.49 30.22 -3.29
C ALA A 11 -33.62 29.81 -4.77
N ALA A 12 -34.14 28.63 -5.07
CA ALA A 12 -34.67 28.33 -6.40
C ALA A 12 -35.75 27.25 -6.30
N ALA A 13 -36.89 27.63 -5.72
CA ALA A 13 -38.14 26.90 -5.87
C ALA A 13 -39.28 27.91 -5.86
N CYS A 14 -39.83 28.21 -7.03
CA CYS A 14 -41.23 28.55 -7.23
C CYS A 14 -41.49 28.81 -8.72
N THR A 15 -42.29 27.94 -9.33
CA THR A 15 -43.47 28.29 -10.14
C THR A 15 -44.10 26.95 -10.54
N MET A 16 -45.03 26.48 -9.70
CA MET A 16 -46.48 26.65 -9.83
C MET A 16 -47.07 25.74 -10.92
N LEU A 17 -48.03 24.88 -10.55
CA LEU A 17 -49.29 24.67 -11.27
C LEU A 17 -50.22 23.77 -10.43
N THR A 18 -51.20 24.41 -9.81
CA THR A 18 -52.62 24.01 -9.69
C THR A 18 -53.03 22.54 -9.81
N ALA A 19 -53.59 21.96 -8.74
CA ALA A 19 -54.86 21.21 -8.73
C ALA A 19 -55.23 20.76 -7.30
N CYS A 20 -56.45 21.08 -6.86
CA CYS A 20 -57.06 20.55 -5.64
C CYS A 20 -57.73 19.21 -5.96
N ALA A 21 -57.33 18.12 -5.28
CA ALA A 21 -58.19 17.05 -4.76
C ALA A 21 -57.38 15.77 -4.49
N GLY A 22 -57.24 15.43 -3.20
CA GLY A 22 -56.95 14.09 -2.69
C GLY A 22 -55.53 13.56 -2.86
N LEU A 23 -54.72 13.56 -1.79
CA LEU A 23 -53.58 12.63 -1.64
C LEU A 23 -53.01 12.64 -0.20
N PRO A 24 -53.69 12.02 0.79
CA PRO A 24 -53.04 11.66 2.05
C PRO A 24 -51.93 10.61 1.85
N GLN A 25 -51.95 9.82 0.76
CA GLN A 25 -50.97 8.77 0.50
C GLN A 25 -49.57 9.26 0.06
N GLN A 26 -49.44 10.45 -0.51
CA GLN A 26 -48.13 10.95 -0.97
C GLN A 26 -47.24 11.43 0.19
N MET A 27 -47.84 11.88 1.30
CA MET A 27 -47.08 12.35 2.46
C MET A 27 -46.49 11.17 3.27
N ASP A 28 -47.22 10.07 3.40
CA ASP A 28 -46.70 8.85 4.05
C ASP A 28 -45.54 8.26 3.26
N GLN A 29 -45.63 8.24 1.93
CA GLN A 29 -44.58 7.72 1.07
C GLN A 29 -43.32 8.62 1.07
N VAL A 30 -43.49 9.94 1.19
CA VAL A 30 -42.37 10.88 1.37
C VAL A 30 -41.76 10.75 2.78
N ALA A 31 -42.58 10.55 3.81
CA ALA A 31 -42.11 10.34 5.17
C ALA A 31 -41.35 9.00 5.32
N ASP A 32 -41.80 7.94 4.65
CA ASP A 32 -41.13 6.64 4.63
C ASP A 32 -39.81 6.70 3.84
N ASN A 33 -39.78 7.43 2.72
CA ASN A 33 -38.54 7.68 1.98
C ASN A 33 -37.53 8.50 2.80
N LEU A 34 -38.00 9.51 3.56
CA LEU A 34 -37.15 10.30 4.45
C LEU A 34 -36.67 9.50 5.67
N ARG A 35 -37.48 8.57 6.18
CA ARG A 35 -37.07 7.63 7.24
C ARG A 35 -36.04 6.62 6.73
N GLN A 36 -36.20 6.11 5.51
CA GLN A 36 -35.20 5.24 4.88
C GLN A 36 -33.88 5.98 4.58
N LEU A 37 -33.94 7.26 4.22
CA LEU A 37 -32.76 8.13 4.13
C LEU A 37 -32.13 8.40 5.50
N GLY A 38 -32.91 8.59 6.56
CA GLY A 38 -32.38 8.73 7.92
C GLY A 38 -31.70 7.45 8.45
N GLN A 39 -32.19 6.28 8.03
CA GLN A 39 -31.60 4.98 8.36
C GLN A 39 -30.33 4.65 7.55
N SER A 40 -30.15 5.23 6.36
CA SER A 40 -28.93 5.05 5.56
C SER A 40 -27.79 6.02 5.95
N VAL A 41 -28.09 7.10 6.66
CA VAL A 41 -27.11 8.13 7.08
C VAL A 41 -26.54 7.87 8.49
N SER A 42 -27.04 6.86 9.21
CA SER A 42 -26.56 6.48 10.55
C SER A 42 -25.55 5.33 10.57
N SER A 43 -25.14 4.83 9.41
CA SER A 43 -23.95 3.98 9.31
C SER A 43 -22.69 4.86 9.45
N PRO A 44 -21.72 4.52 10.31
CA PRO A 44 -20.44 5.20 10.32
C PRO A 44 -19.86 5.15 8.90
N LEU A 45 -19.39 6.29 8.41
CA LEU A 45 -18.63 6.41 7.17
C LEU A 45 -17.41 5.48 7.24
N VAL A 46 -17.58 4.23 6.83
CA VAL A 46 -16.47 3.39 6.41
C VAL A 46 -15.96 4.04 5.12
N PRO A 47 -14.68 4.45 5.03
CA PRO A 47 -14.17 5.04 3.80
C PRO A 47 -14.27 4.01 2.69
N SER A 48 -15.26 4.16 1.81
CA SER A 48 -15.50 3.31 0.67
C SER A 48 -14.52 3.69 -0.44
N GLY A 49 -13.30 3.16 -0.31
CA GLY A 49 -12.22 3.27 -1.28
C GLY A 49 -10.91 2.83 -0.62
N PRO A 50 -10.06 2.00 -1.26
CA PRO A 50 -8.78 1.66 -0.65
C PRO A 50 -7.95 2.96 -0.55
N SER A 51 -7.63 3.37 0.68
CA SER A 51 -6.75 4.52 0.92
C SER A 51 -5.46 4.36 0.12
N ALA A 52 -4.97 5.43 -0.49
CA ALA A 52 -3.71 5.39 -1.24
C ALA A 52 -2.57 4.90 -0.33
N PHE A 53 -1.64 4.10 -0.86
CA PHE A 53 -0.54 3.58 -0.06
C PHE A 53 0.28 4.70 0.60
N SER A 54 0.36 5.86 -0.03
CA SER A 54 1.01 7.06 0.51
C SER A 54 0.45 7.54 1.85
N GLN A 55 -0.78 7.14 2.21
CA GLN A 55 -1.44 7.49 3.47
C GLN A 55 -1.35 6.38 4.53
N SER A 56 -0.76 5.21 4.19
CA SER A 56 -0.68 4.05 5.09
C SER A 56 0.25 4.24 6.29
N GLY A 57 1.14 5.23 6.25
CA GLY A 57 2.24 5.39 7.21
C GLY A 57 3.43 4.44 6.97
N LEU A 58 3.33 3.50 6.03
CA LEU A 58 4.47 2.68 5.54
C LEU A 58 5.23 3.36 4.39
N ALA A 59 4.56 4.23 3.64
CA ALA A 59 5.20 4.97 2.57
C ALA A 59 6.37 5.81 3.11
N ASN A 60 7.50 5.77 2.39
CA ASN A 60 8.73 6.48 2.73
C ASN A 60 9.32 6.17 4.12
N VAL A 61 9.00 5.02 4.74
CA VAL A 61 9.56 4.65 6.04
C VAL A 61 11.10 4.64 6.07
N PHE A 62 11.76 4.32 4.96
CA PHE A 62 13.22 4.34 4.83
C PHE A 62 13.80 5.64 4.26
N LYS A 63 12.96 6.60 3.87
CA LYS A 63 13.42 7.82 3.20
C LYS A 63 14.33 8.63 4.12
N GLY A 64 15.51 8.99 3.61
CA GLY A 64 16.51 9.75 4.36
C GLY A 64 17.24 8.94 5.42
N THR A 65 17.12 7.61 5.38
CA THR A 65 17.84 6.70 6.29
C THR A 65 18.94 5.98 5.52
N ASP A 66 20.11 5.85 6.16
CA ASP A 66 21.28 5.16 5.60
C ASP A 66 21.10 3.63 5.66
N PRO A 67 21.37 2.85 4.58
CA PRO A 67 21.47 1.39 4.65
C PRO A 67 22.37 0.86 5.78
N ALA A 68 23.43 1.59 6.14
CA ALA A 68 24.30 1.27 7.26
C ALA A 68 23.68 1.60 8.64
N SER A 69 22.60 2.39 8.68
CA SER A 69 21.81 2.59 9.90
C SER A 69 21.24 1.26 10.39
N LYS A 70 21.04 1.12 11.70
CA LYS A 70 20.36 -0.05 12.27
C LYS A 70 18.83 0.05 12.18
N TRP A 71 18.30 1.22 11.81
CA TRP A 71 16.88 1.58 11.88
C TRP A 71 16.41 2.41 10.68
N PRO A 72 15.10 2.41 10.35
CA PRO A 72 14.06 1.54 10.92
C PRO A 72 14.24 0.09 10.44
N ARG A 73 13.68 -0.89 11.15
CA ARG A 73 13.61 -2.28 10.70
C ARG A 73 12.17 -2.63 10.35
N VAL A 74 11.97 -3.49 9.36
CA VAL A 74 10.65 -3.86 8.87
C VAL A 74 10.57 -5.36 8.60
N ALA A 75 9.60 -6.00 9.25
CA ALA A 75 9.16 -7.34 8.91
C ALA A 75 7.90 -7.22 8.05
N LEU A 76 7.95 -7.70 6.81
CA LEU A 76 6.82 -7.72 5.90
C LEU A 76 6.18 -9.11 5.84
N THR A 77 4.86 -9.13 5.69
CA THR A 77 4.08 -10.30 5.32
C THR A 77 3.29 -9.96 4.07
N ILE A 78 3.32 -10.85 3.07
CA ILE A 78 2.40 -10.74 1.94
C ILE A 78 1.16 -11.56 2.28
N ASP A 79 0.07 -10.87 2.61
CA ASP A 79 -1.18 -11.49 3.05
C ASP A 79 -1.94 -12.10 1.86
N ASN A 80 -1.89 -11.42 0.70
CA ASN A 80 -2.61 -11.84 -0.49
C ASN A 80 -1.94 -11.33 -1.77
N MET A 81 -2.05 -12.13 -2.83
CA MET A 81 -1.65 -11.78 -4.20
C MET A 81 -2.74 -12.20 -5.20
N PRO A 82 -2.85 -11.53 -6.35
CA PRO A 82 -3.73 -12.00 -7.42
C PRO A 82 -3.31 -13.38 -7.94
N ALA A 83 -4.26 -14.16 -8.44
CA ALA A 83 -4.03 -15.56 -8.85
C ALA A 83 -3.01 -15.72 -9.99
N ASP A 84 -2.80 -14.67 -10.79
CA ASP A 84 -1.87 -14.63 -11.90
C ASP A 84 -0.50 -14.01 -11.51
N ALA A 85 -0.19 -13.90 -10.21
CA ALA A 85 1.02 -13.25 -9.72
C ALA A 85 2.32 -13.91 -10.20
N GLN A 86 2.26 -15.18 -10.62
CA GLN A 86 3.38 -15.92 -11.22
C GLN A 86 3.63 -15.58 -12.69
N ASN A 87 2.65 -14.98 -13.36
CA ASN A 87 2.78 -14.65 -14.79
C ASN A 87 3.84 -13.58 -14.98
N ASN A 88 4.36 -13.49 -16.20
CA ASN A 88 5.42 -12.55 -16.52
C ASN A 88 4.90 -11.11 -16.50
N TRP A 89 5.62 -10.19 -15.87
CA TRP A 89 5.25 -8.77 -15.87
C TRP A 89 5.54 -8.08 -17.19
N PHE A 90 6.36 -8.65 -18.09
CA PHE A 90 6.67 -8.05 -19.40
C PHE A 90 5.41 -7.81 -20.26
N GLU A 91 4.33 -8.54 -20.01
CA GLU A 91 3.02 -8.33 -20.64
C GLU A 91 2.39 -6.96 -20.27
N TRP A 92 2.87 -6.33 -19.19
CA TRP A 92 2.48 -4.97 -18.78
C TRP A 92 3.34 -3.87 -19.41
N ARG A 93 4.28 -4.21 -20.30
CA ARG A 93 5.00 -3.24 -21.10
C ARG A 93 4.06 -2.65 -22.15
N ALA A 94 4.01 -1.34 -22.25
CA ALA A 94 3.35 -0.68 -23.37
C ALA A 94 4.14 -0.98 -24.66
N ALA A 95 3.49 -1.57 -25.67
CA ALA A 95 4.07 -1.80 -27.00
C ALA A 95 3.86 -0.57 -27.92
N PRO A 96 4.70 -0.38 -28.96
CA PRO A 96 6.15 -0.21 -28.94
C PRO A 96 6.48 1.29 -28.98
N VAL A 97 7.03 1.86 -27.91
CA VAL A 97 7.61 3.22 -27.95
C VAL A 97 9.13 3.11 -27.98
N PRO A 98 9.86 3.83 -28.87
CA PRO A 98 11.27 3.55 -29.16
C PRO A 98 12.27 3.93 -28.05
N ALA A 99 11.82 4.33 -26.87
CA ALA A 99 12.69 4.78 -25.79
C ALA A 99 12.16 4.23 -24.46
N ALA A 100 12.83 3.19 -23.95
CA ALA A 100 12.57 2.51 -22.67
C ALA A 100 11.11 2.04 -22.48
N SER A 101 10.83 0.76 -22.74
CA SER A 101 9.53 0.14 -22.45
C SER A 101 9.28 0.08 -20.94
N VAL A 102 8.72 1.15 -20.36
CA VAL A 102 8.29 1.19 -18.96
C VAL A 102 7.11 0.23 -18.80
N ALA A 103 7.23 -0.78 -17.93
CA ALA A 103 6.08 -1.57 -17.54
C ALA A 103 5.25 -0.83 -16.50
N VAL A 104 3.93 -0.98 -16.62
CA VAL A 104 2.98 -0.35 -15.70
C VAL A 104 1.95 -1.39 -15.27
N ALA A 105 1.96 -1.74 -13.99
CA ALA A 105 0.95 -2.63 -13.44
C ALA A 105 -0.47 -2.02 -13.61
N PRO A 106 -1.49 -2.83 -13.95
CA PRO A 106 -2.87 -2.36 -14.01
C PRO A 106 -3.28 -1.68 -12.70
N ALA A 107 -4.02 -0.56 -12.78
CA ALA A 107 -4.32 0.29 -11.63
C ALA A 107 -4.99 -0.45 -10.45
N ASN A 108 -5.79 -1.47 -10.76
CA ASN A 108 -6.53 -2.33 -9.83
C ASN A 108 -5.82 -3.66 -9.50
N TYR A 109 -4.60 -3.88 -10.02
CA TYR A 109 -3.78 -5.02 -9.64
C TYR A 109 -3.18 -4.77 -8.25
N CYS A 110 -3.65 -5.49 -7.23
CA CYS A 110 -3.29 -5.20 -5.84
C CYS A 110 -2.74 -6.43 -5.12
N ILE A 111 -1.63 -6.23 -4.41
CA ILE A 111 -1.20 -7.13 -3.33
C ILE A 111 -1.69 -6.56 -2.00
N THR A 112 -1.87 -7.42 -0.99
CA THR A 112 -2.17 -6.99 0.38
C THR A 112 -1.01 -7.36 1.27
N ILE A 113 -0.56 -6.41 2.08
CA ILE A 113 0.59 -6.60 2.95
C ILE A 113 0.29 -6.22 4.40
N SER A 114 0.93 -6.95 5.31
CA SER A 114 1.03 -6.57 6.71
C SER A 114 2.50 -6.30 7.05
N ALA A 115 2.74 -5.43 8.01
CA ALA A 115 4.08 -5.02 8.38
C ALA A 115 4.20 -4.77 9.88
N VAL A 116 5.36 -5.08 10.44
CA VAL A 116 5.80 -4.55 11.73
C VAL A 116 7.02 -3.69 11.48
N VAL A 117 6.93 -2.42 11.85
CA VAL A 117 8.02 -1.45 11.73
C VAL A 117 8.56 -1.14 13.11
N TRP A 118 9.85 -1.36 13.30
CA TRP A 118 10.58 -0.92 14.48
C TRP A 118 11.34 0.36 14.15
N LYS A 119 10.98 1.46 14.82
CA LYS A 119 11.70 2.74 14.70
C LYS A 119 12.91 2.81 15.64
N SER A 120 12.87 1.99 16.69
CA SER A 120 13.96 1.79 17.61
C SER A 120 13.82 0.44 18.30
N GLU A 121 14.79 0.19 19.16
CA GLU A 121 14.87 -0.89 20.15
C GLU A 121 13.56 -1.16 20.91
N LYS A 122 12.84 -0.09 21.27
CA LYS A 122 11.70 -0.12 22.21
C LYS A 122 10.39 0.31 21.56
N SER A 123 10.42 0.71 20.29
CA SER A 123 9.28 1.31 19.61
C SER A 123 8.99 0.56 18.32
N SER A 124 7.81 -0.06 18.28
CA SER A 124 7.27 -0.70 17.09
C SER A 124 5.86 -0.24 16.78
N GLN A 125 5.49 -0.36 15.51
CA GLN A 125 4.15 -0.10 15.00
C GLN A 125 3.76 -1.22 14.06
N ARG A 126 2.54 -1.73 14.21
CA ARG A 126 1.96 -2.73 13.32
C ARG A 126 1.04 -2.05 12.30
N PHE A 127 1.08 -2.58 11.09
CA PHE A 127 0.22 -2.20 9.98
C PHE A 127 -0.38 -3.48 9.43
N ASP A 128 -1.69 -3.58 9.39
CA ASP A 128 -2.37 -4.81 9.01
C ASP A 128 -3.18 -4.59 7.72
N HIS A 129 -3.05 -5.53 6.79
CA HIS A 129 -3.84 -5.62 5.57
C HIS A 129 -3.86 -4.34 4.71
N ILE A 130 -2.70 -3.73 4.53
CA ILE A 130 -2.53 -2.54 3.68
C ILE A 130 -2.56 -2.98 2.21
N PRO A 131 -3.51 -2.47 1.40
CA PRO A 131 -3.51 -2.73 -0.03
C PRO A 131 -2.41 -1.90 -0.71
N TYR A 132 -1.67 -2.53 -1.62
CA TYR A 132 -0.72 -1.88 -2.52
C TYR A 132 -1.07 -2.23 -3.96
N CYS A 133 -1.55 -1.23 -4.72
CA CYS A 133 -2.10 -1.43 -6.05
C CYS A 133 -1.20 -0.83 -7.14
N GLY A 134 -1.38 -1.24 -8.40
CA GLY A 134 -0.63 -0.68 -9.53
C GLY A 134 -0.74 0.85 -9.65
N ARG A 135 -1.86 1.45 -9.21
CA ARG A 135 -2.01 2.92 -9.12
C ARG A 135 -1.11 3.59 -8.07
N ASP A 136 -0.65 2.83 -7.07
CA ASP A 136 0.29 3.27 -6.03
C ASP A 136 1.75 3.14 -6.49
N ALA A 137 2.01 2.32 -7.52
CA ALA A 137 3.29 2.19 -8.20
C ALA A 137 3.58 3.41 -9.08
N LYS A 138 3.76 4.58 -8.44
CA LYS A 138 4.03 5.86 -9.10
C LYS A 138 5.49 6.04 -9.52
N VAL A 139 6.37 5.16 -9.05
CA VAL A 139 7.78 5.18 -9.44
C VAL A 139 7.87 4.57 -10.84
N ARG A 140 7.98 5.41 -11.87
CA ARG A 140 8.02 4.99 -13.28
C ARG A 140 9.36 4.42 -13.71
N ASP A 141 10.31 4.32 -12.79
CA ASP A 141 11.73 4.08 -13.09
C ASP A 141 12.21 2.69 -12.66
N ILE A 142 11.30 1.73 -12.43
CA ILE A 142 11.74 0.33 -12.29
C ILE A 142 12.15 -0.18 -13.66
N THR A 143 13.47 -0.20 -13.86
CA THR A 143 14.11 -0.92 -14.94
C THR A 143 14.21 -2.41 -14.58
N ASP A 144 14.50 -3.23 -15.59
CA ASP A 144 14.83 -4.65 -15.38
C ASP A 144 15.92 -4.82 -14.30
N ASP A 145 16.86 -3.86 -14.22
CA ASP A 145 17.97 -3.87 -13.27
C ASP A 145 17.51 -3.87 -11.81
N TYR A 146 16.42 -3.18 -11.46
CA TYR A 146 15.96 -3.18 -10.06
C TYR A 146 15.36 -4.53 -9.68
N THR A 147 14.69 -5.22 -10.61
CA THR A 147 14.18 -6.58 -10.37
C THR A 147 15.32 -7.57 -10.18
N PHE A 148 16.42 -7.45 -10.94
CA PHE A 148 17.63 -8.23 -10.70
C PHE A 148 18.31 -7.86 -9.38
N THR A 149 18.34 -6.57 -9.03
CA THR A 149 18.86 -6.08 -7.74
C THR A 149 18.08 -6.68 -6.56
N LEU A 150 16.76 -6.79 -6.68
CA LEU A 150 15.90 -7.46 -5.70
C LEU A 150 16.30 -8.92 -5.50
N LEU A 151 16.57 -9.65 -6.58
CA LEU A 151 17.01 -11.06 -6.50
C LEU A 151 18.38 -11.17 -5.83
N GLY A 152 19.31 -10.29 -6.18
CA GLY A 152 20.61 -10.19 -5.52
C GLY A 152 20.44 -9.97 -4.01
N TRP A 153 19.71 -8.93 -3.61
CA TRP A 153 19.36 -8.64 -2.21
C TRP A 153 18.69 -9.82 -1.50
N ALA A 154 17.82 -10.56 -2.18
CA ALA A 154 17.09 -11.69 -1.62
C ALA A 154 17.99 -12.89 -1.32
N GLN A 155 19.02 -13.11 -2.14
CA GLN A 155 19.97 -14.21 -2.03
C GLN A 155 21.10 -13.91 -1.03
N MET A 156 21.35 -12.64 -0.72
CA MET A 156 22.42 -12.26 0.20
C MET A 156 22.13 -12.72 1.64
N PRO A 157 23.07 -13.44 2.29
CA PRO A 157 22.96 -13.78 3.69
C PRO A 157 22.87 -12.53 4.56
N LYS A 158 21.88 -12.49 5.44
CA LYS A 158 21.71 -11.41 6.43
C LYS A 158 22.64 -11.65 7.60
N ASN A 159 23.88 -11.19 7.46
CA ASN A 159 24.87 -11.22 8.53
C ASN A 159 24.74 -9.94 9.37
N GLY A 160 23.64 -9.81 10.13
CA GLY A 160 23.29 -8.53 10.76
C GLY A 160 22.59 -8.65 12.10
N GLY A 161 23.37 -8.85 13.18
CA GLY A 161 22.93 -8.50 14.55
C GLY A 161 22.02 -9.52 15.23
N LYS A 162 22.62 -10.58 15.78
CA LYS A 162 21.96 -11.36 16.83
C LYS A 162 21.86 -10.51 18.10
N ASN A 163 20.66 -10.29 18.61
CA ASN A 163 20.45 -10.09 20.04
C ASN A 163 20.79 -11.41 20.72
N THR A 164 22.07 -11.57 21.06
CA THR A 164 22.43 -12.44 22.17
C THR A 164 21.75 -11.88 23.41
N GLY A 165 21.21 -12.70 24.30
CA GLY A 165 20.30 -12.27 25.38
C GLY A 165 20.79 -11.13 26.30
N ALA A 166 22.05 -10.72 26.22
CA ALA A 166 22.63 -9.55 26.88
C ALA A 166 22.39 -8.21 26.13
N SER A 167 22.19 -8.23 24.81
CA SER A 167 21.91 -7.06 23.94
C SER A 167 20.49 -7.08 23.41
N ARG A 168 19.48 -7.27 24.28
CA ARG A 168 18.03 -7.14 23.94
C ARG A 168 17.63 -5.73 23.45
N THR A 169 18.60 -4.87 23.29
CA THR A 169 18.50 -3.49 22.86
C THR A 169 18.20 -3.45 21.35
N PHE A 170 18.80 -4.24 20.46
CA PHE A 170 18.66 -3.96 19.00
C PHE A 170 17.32 -4.34 18.31
N GLY A 171 16.19 -4.51 19.02
CA GLY A 171 14.88 -4.95 18.49
C GLY A 171 14.92 -6.35 17.85
N PRO A 172 14.03 -6.75 16.93
CA PRO A 172 13.98 -8.14 16.47
C PRO A 172 15.27 -8.53 15.73
N ASN A 173 15.68 -9.78 15.90
CA ASN A 173 16.78 -10.36 15.13
C ASN A 173 16.28 -10.59 13.70
N PRO A 174 16.90 -9.97 12.68
CA PRO A 174 16.55 -10.31 11.32
C PRO A 174 16.87 -11.79 11.07
N PRO A 175 16.04 -12.49 10.26
CA PRO A 175 16.34 -13.84 9.82
C PRO A 175 17.62 -13.86 8.98
N LEU A 176 18.22 -15.04 8.81
CA LEU A 176 19.44 -15.22 8.01
C LEU A 176 19.23 -14.93 6.50
N LYS A 177 17.99 -14.83 6.04
CA LYS A 177 17.61 -14.61 4.64
C LYS A 177 16.52 -13.55 4.56
N SER A 178 16.49 -12.78 3.46
CA SER A 178 15.44 -11.78 3.21
C SER A 178 14.04 -12.37 3.03
N PHE A 179 13.94 -13.65 2.69
CA PHE A 179 12.69 -14.35 2.42
C PHE A 179 12.63 -15.72 3.10
N PRO A 180 11.41 -16.24 3.36
CA PRO A 180 11.23 -17.64 3.73
C PRO A 180 11.65 -18.58 2.59
N SER A 181 11.79 -19.86 2.91
CA SER A 181 12.05 -20.91 1.93
C SER A 181 10.86 -21.03 0.97
N ARG A 182 11.10 -20.79 -0.33
CA ARG A 182 10.10 -20.69 -1.41
C ARG A 182 9.22 -19.45 -1.29
N SER A 183 9.23 -18.64 -2.33
CA SER A 183 8.43 -17.43 -2.44
C SER A 183 8.34 -17.07 -3.91
N ILE A 184 7.11 -16.94 -4.42
CA ILE A 184 6.80 -16.54 -5.80
C ILE A 184 7.49 -15.22 -6.22
N ILE A 185 7.84 -14.36 -5.27
CA ILE A 185 8.57 -13.11 -5.49
C ILE A 185 10.01 -13.38 -5.96
N ILE A 186 10.64 -14.45 -5.47
CA ILE A 186 12.07 -14.74 -5.74
C ILE A 186 12.30 -16.01 -6.57
N ASP A 187 11.34 -16.94 -6.57
CA ASP A 187 11.43 -18.20 -7.32
C ASP A 187 11.17 -17.98 -8.82
N THR A 188 10.44 -16.90 -9.16
CA THR A 188 10.16 -16.53 -10.54
C THR A 188 10.64 -15.11 -10.78
N ALA A 189 11.91 -14.99 -11.13
CA ALA A 189 12.49 -13.76 -11.64
C ALA A 189 11.61 -13.26 -12.81
N ASN A 190 11.11 -12.04 -12.71
CA ASN A 190 10.17 -11.40 -13.66
C ASN A 190 8.69 -11.79 -13.53
N SER A 191 8.28 -12.32 -12.37
CA SER A 191 6.85 -12.46 -12.07
C SER A 191 6.20 -11.11 -11.78
N ARG A 192 4.88 -11.03 -11.96
CA ARG A 192 4.07 -9.89 -11.50
C ARG A 192 4.21 -9.69 -9.98
N ALA A 193 4.39 -10.76 -9.22
CA ALA A 193 4.73 -10.70 -7.80
C ALA A 193 6.04 -9.96 -7.53
N SER A 194 7.12 -10.32 -8.25
CA SER A 194 8.43 -9.67 -8.08
C SER A 194 8.37 -8.19 -8.47
N PHE A 195 7.65 -7.88 -9.54
CA PHE A 195 7.42 -6.51 -9.99
C PHE A 195 6.68 -5.67 -8.95
N MET A 196 5.52 -6.15 -8.47
CA MET A 196 4.72 -5.44 -7.46
C MET A 196 5.50 -5.26 -6.16
N PHE A 197 6.26 -6.26 -5.74
CA PHE A 197 7.08 -6.17 -4.54
C PHE A 197 8.22 -5.15 -4.69
N ALA A 198 8.89 -5.11 -5.85
CA ALA A 198 9.92 -4.11 -6.12
C ALA A 198 9.38 -2.66 -6.00
N HIS A 199 8.22 -2.39 -6.60
CA HIS A 199 7.56 -1.08 -6.49
C HIS A 199 7.13 -0.74 -5.06
N LEU A 200 6.67 -1.74 -4.29
CA LEU A 200 6.37 -1.58 -2.87
C LEU A 200 7.61 -1.11 -2.10
N LEU A 201 8.76 -1.77 -2.27
CA LEU A 201 10.00 -1.39 -1.60
C LEU A 201 10.42 0.05 -1.92
N MET A 202 10.36 0.44 -3.19
CA MET A 202 10.64 1.82 -3.58
C MET A 202 9.63 2.81 -2.97
N SER A 203 8.36 2.44 -2.90
CA SER A 203 7.31 3.27 -2.27
C SER A 203 7.48 3.41 -0.76
N MET A 204 8.10 2.41 -0.12
CA MET A 204 8.56 2.47 1.26
C MET A 204 9.84 3.31 1.42
N GLY A 205 10.44 3.78 0.32
CA GLY A 205 11.67 4.55 0.30
C GLY A 205 12.94 3.71 0.43
N LEU A 206 12.85 2.39 0.20
CA LEU A 206 14.00 1.49 0.21
C LEU A 206 14.61 1.45 -1.20
N ASP A 207 15.78 2.08 -1.35
CA ASP A 207 16.52 2.04 -2.61
C ASP A 207 17.64 1.00 -2.54
N LEU A 208 17.37 -0.17 -3.13
CA LEU A 208 18.35 -1.25 -3.19
C LEU A 208 19.50 -0.95 -4.17
N THR A 209 19.38 0.05 -5.05
CA THR A 209 20.49 0.39 -5.97
C THR A 209 21.67 1.03 -5.26
N VAL A 210 21.44 1.61 -4.07
CA VAL A 210 22.48 2.26 -3.26
C VAL A 210 23.39 1.24 -2.62
N ASP A 211 22.84 0.26 -1.89
CA ASP A 211 23.62 -0.77 -1.21
C ASP A 211 22.78 -2.01 -0.87
N TYR A 212 22.40 -2.78 -1.90
CA TYR A 212 21.64 -4.01 -1.72
C TYR A 212 22.37 -5.11 -0.93
N LEU A 213 23.71 -5.06 -0.83
CA LEU A 213 24.50 -6.08 -0.14
C LEU A 213 24.39 -5.92 1.39
N HIS A 214 24.32 -4.69 1.88
CA HIS A 214 24.29 -4.41 3.32
C HIS A 214 22.90 -4.06 3.86
N GLU A 215 21.91 -3.92 2.99
CA GLU A 215 20.54 -3.62 3.41
C GLU A 215 19.89 -4.80 4.15
N ASN A 216 20.01 -4.81 5.48
CA ASN A 216 19.56 -5.88 6.36
C ASN A 216 18.34 -5.51 7.21
N ARG A 217 17.76 -4.34 6.98
CA ARG A 217 16.70 -3.80 7.82
C ARG A 217 15.32 -4.28 7.43
N LEU A 218 15.14 -4.82 6.23
CA LEU A 218 13.87 -5.38 5.78
C LEU A 218 14.00 -6.90 5.55
N TRP A 219 12.95 -7.64 5.91
CA TRP A 219 12.79 -9.04 5.54
C TRP A 219 11.31 -9.41 5.39
N VAL A 220 11.04 -10.44 4.61
CA VAL A 220 9.73 -11.04 4.44
C VAL A 220 9.62 -12.25 5.38
N VAL A 221 8.57 -12.26 6.20
CA VAL A 221 8.28 -13.31 7.18
C VAL A 221 7.54 -14.47 6.52
N SER A 222 6.54 -14.15 5.70
CA SER A 222 5.77 -15.11 4.93
C SER A 222 5.24 -14.49 3.65
N THR A 223 5.04 -15.35 2.66
CA THR A 223 4.27 -15.05 1.46
C THR A 223 3.07 -15.99 1.41
N VAL A 224 2.01 -15.60 0.71
CA VAL A 224 0.99 -16.54 0.24
C VAL A 224 1.70 -17.68 -0.53
N GLN A 225 1.31 -18.92 -0.22
CA GLN A 225 1.83 -20.14 -0.85
C GLN A 225 1.26 -20.31 -2.25
#